data_AF-A0A535J8J7-F1
#
_entry.id   AF-A0A535J8J7-F1
#
_cell.length_a   1.000
_cell.length_b   1.000
_cell.length_c   1.000
_cell.angle_alpha   90.00
_cell.angle_beta   90.00
_cell.angle_gamma   90.00
#
_symmetry.space_group_name_H-M   'P 1'
#
loop_
_entity.id
_entity.type
_entity.pdbx_description
1 polymer ?
#
loop_
_entity_poly.entity_id
_entity_poly.type
_entity_poly.pdbx_seq_one_letter_code
_entity_poly.pdbx_strand_id
1 'polypeptide(L)' 'MDLTERGVNRPLVFVTVGTDHHPYNRLVNWTDEWLEAGGAARAQVFVQHGTSAPPRIARSRDYLPHTQMQAAI' A
#
# COMPACT_ATOMS: atom_id res chain seq x y z
N MET A 1 -27.99 4.89 21.48
CA MET A 1 -27.31 3.75 20.84
C MET A 1 -26.52 4.33 19.68
N ASP A 2 -25.21 4.41 19.87
CA ASP A 2 -24.27 5.17 19.06
C ASP A 2 -24.08 4.53 17.67
N LEU A 3 -24.14 5.33 16.60
CA LEU A 3 -24.00 4.88 15.20
C LEU A 3 -22.55 5.02 14.67
N THR A 4 -21.59 5.37 15.54
CA THR A 4 -20.19 5.58 15.16
C THR A 4 -19.38 4.29 14.97
N GLU A 5 -19.94 3.11 15.24
CA GLU A 5 -19.27 1.81 15.07
C GLU A 5 -19.51 1.13 13.69
N ARG A 6 -19.96 1.85 12.66
CA ARG A 6 -19.68 1.40 11.29
C ARG A 6 -18.19 1.62 11.06
N GLY A 7 -17.38 0.59 11.35
CA GLY A 7 -15.93 0.62 11.21
C GLY A 7 -15.53 1.43 9.98
N VAL A 8 -14.73 2.48 10.20
CA VAL A 8 -14.34 3.42 9.15
C VAL A 8 -13.79 2.63 7.97
N ASN A 9 -14.59 2.49 6.90
CA ASN A 9 -14.16 1.82 5.70
C ASN A 9 -13.19 2.74 4.97
N ARG A 10 -11.93 2.71 5.39
CA ARG A 10 -10.85 3.49 4.79
C ARG A 10 -10.63 2.97 3.37
N PRO A 11 -10.59 3.86 2.36
CA PRO A 11 -10.31 3.45 0.99
C PRO A 11 -8.99 2.71 0.90
N LEU A 12 -8.91 1.76 -0.03
CA LEU A 12 -7.65 1.09 -0.36
C LEU A 12 -6.91 1.90 -1.43
N VAL A 13 -5.66 2.21 -1.15
CA VAL A 13 -4.71 2.75 -2.11
C VAL A 13 -3.74 1.64 -2.50
N PHE A 14 -3.78 1.26 -3.77
CA PHE A 14 -2.80 0.35 -4.35
C PHE A 14 -1.65 1.15 -4.95
N VAL A 15 -0.45 0.94 -4.42
CA VAL A 15 0.78 1.54 -4.93
C VAL A 15 1.54 0.45 -5.68
N THR A 16 1.89 0.71 -6.93
CA THR A 16 2.65 -0.24 -7.74
C THR A 16 3.81 0.48 -8.43
N VAL A 17 4.97 -0.17 -8.48
CA VAL A 17 6.09 0.25 -9.32
C VAL A 17 6.02 -0.47 -10.66
N GLY A 18 6.56 0.16 -11.71
CA GLY A 18 6.62 -0.45 -13.03
C GLY A 18 7.39 -1.78 -13.03
N THR A 19 7.23 -2.58 -14.08
CA THR A 19 7.88 -3.89 -14.24
C THR A 19 9.37 -3.80 -14.59
N ASP A 20 9.93 -2.60 -14.59
CA ASP A 20 11.35 -2.37 -14.81
C ASP A 20 12.18 -2.97 -13.66
N HIS A 21 13.39 -3.46 -13.95
CA HIS A 21 14.24 -4.10 -12.95
C HIS A 21 14.91 -3.11 -12.00
N HIS A 22 14.96 -1.82 -12.34
CA HIS A 22 15.59 -0.81 -11.49
C HIS A 22 14.71 -0.52 -10.25
N PRO A 23 15.28 -0.64 -9.03
CA PRO A 23 14.53 -0.36 -7.80
C PRO A 23 14.02 1.08 -7.76
N TYR A 24 12.76 1.27 -7.39
CA TYR A 24 12.17 2.60 -7.18
C TYR A 24 11.82 2.84 -5.71
N ASN A 25 12.83 2.68 -4.85
CA ASN A 25 12.73 2.82 -3.39
C ASN A 25 12.14 4.17 -2.96
N ARG A 26 12.31 5.23 -3.75
CA ARG A 26 11.80 6.57 -3.42
C ARG A 26 10.28 6.60 -3.25
N LEU A 27 9.53 5.94 -4.13
CA LEU A 27 8.07 5.86 -4.02
C LEU A 27 7.63 5.04 -2.82
N VAL A 28 8.33 3.92 -2.56
CA VAL A 28 8.04 3.06 -1.41
C VAL A 28 8.28 3.81 -0.10
N ASN A 29 9.41 4.51 0.03
CA ASN A 29 9.75 5.29 1.22
C ASN A 29 8.74 6.43 1.45
N TRP A 30 8.35 7.16 0.40
CA TRP A 30 7.31 8.19 0.51
C TRP A 30 5.96 7.66 0.97
N THR A 31 5.65 6.41 0.60
CA THR A 31 4.43 5.75 1.06
C THR A 31 4.46 5.53 2.58
N ASP A 32 5.59 5.05 3.11
CA ASP A 32 5.77 4.91 4.57
C ASP A 32 5.75 6.26 5.28
N GLU A 33 6.47 7.25 4.78
CA GLU A 33 6.51 8.60 5.36
C GLU A 33 5.11 9.23 5.44
N TRP A 34 4.30 9.05 4.38
CA TRP A 34 2.92 9.50 4.37
C TRP A 34 2.04 8.75 5.39
N LEU A 35 2.23 7.43 5.53
CA LEU A 35 1.53 6.63 6.52
C LEU A 35 1.87 7.06 7.95
N GLU A 36 3.15 7.33 8.24
CA GLU A 36 3.64 7.85 9.54
C GLU A 36 3.05 9.22 9.84
N ALA A 37 2.93 10.09 8.84
CA ALA A 37 2.35 11.44 8.96
C ALA A 37 0.81 11.46 9.14
N GLY A 38 0.19 10.32 9.45
CA GLY A 38 -1.24 10.19 9.69
C GLY A 38 -2.06 9.68 8.50
N GLY A 39 -1.40 9.33 7.39
CA GLY A 39 -2.05 8.66 6.24
C GLY A 39 -2.71 7.33 6.63
N ALA A 40 -2.15 6.63 7.63
CA ALA A 40 -2.74 5.40 8.15
C ALA A 40 -4.17 5.61 8.67
N ALA A 41 -4.51 6.78 9.24
CA ALA A 41 -5.89 7.05 9.67
C ALA A 41 -6.86 7.28 8.49
N ARG A 42 -6.33 7.53 7.29
CA ARG A 42 -7.09 7.94 6.10
C ARG A 42 -7.28 6.84 5.07
N ALA A 43 -6.33 5.92 4.93
CA ALA A 43 -6.38 4.86 3.94
C ALA A 43 -5.79 3.54 4.44
N GLN A 44 -6.20 2.44 3.82
CA GLN A 44 -5.43 1.22 3.78
C GLN A 44 -4.47 1.30 2.59
N VAL A 45 -3.23 0.82 2.75
CA VAL A 45 -2.26 0.85 1.67
C VAL A 45 -1.70 -0.55 1.43
N PHE A 46 -1.66 -0.93 0.16
CA PHE A 46 -1.02 -2.14 -0.31
C PHE A 46 -0.01 -1.79 -1.40
N VAL A 47 1.24 -2.26 -1.25
CA VAL A 47 2.35 -1.93 -2.14
C VAL A 47 2.79 -3.17 -2.90
N GLN A 48 2.75 -3.11 -4.23
CA GLN A 48 3.53 -4.00 -5.09
C GLN A 48 4.89 -3.35 -5.37
N HIS A 49 5.96 -3.85 -4.73
CA HIS A 49 7.27 -3.18 -4.72
C HIS A 49 8.25 -3.66 -5.79
N GLY A 50 7.96 -4.73 -6.52
CA GLY A 50 8.86 -5.29 -7.54
C GLY A 50 10.23 -5.59 -6.97
N THR A 51 11.28 -5.05 -7.60
CA THR A 51 12.68 -5.14 -7.14
C THR A 51 13.05 -4.10 -6.07
N SER A 52 12.14 -3.20 -5.70
CA SER A 52 12.37 -2.22 -4.63
C SER A 52 12.39 -2.90 -3.27
N ALA A 53 13.03 -2.26 -2.30
CA ALA A 53 12.93 -2.67 -0.91
C ALA A 53 11.45 -2.65 -0.47
N PRO A 54 10.99 -3.61 0.34
CA PRO A 54 9.63 -3.61 0.86
C PRO A 54 9.40 -2.41 1.80
N PRO A 55 8.18 -1.84 1.84
CA PRO A 55 7.83 -0.83 2.82
C PRO A 55 7.90 -1.38 4.25
N ARG A 56 8.13 -0.50 5.21
CA ARG A 56 8.17 -0.80 6.64
C ARG A 56 6.78 -0.88 7.26
N ILE A 57 5.82 -0.11 6.75
CA ILE A 57 4.49 0.05 7.39
C ILE A 57 3.39 -0.52 6.52
N ALA A 58 3.40 -0.21 5.22
CA ALA A 58 2.38 -0.71 4.31
C ALA A 58 2.44 -2.24 4.18
N ARG A 59 1.29 -2.88 3.97
CA ARG A 59 1.28 -4.28 3.52
C ARG A 59 1.87 -4.36 2.13
N SER A 60 2.62 -5.41 1.81
CA SER A 60 3.30 -5.46 0.52
C SER A 60 3.54 -6.85 -0.05
N ARG A 61 3.80 -6.89 -1.36
CA ARG A 61 4.27 -8.03 -2.14
C ARG A 61 5.27 -7.55 -3.20
N ASP A 62 6.17 -8.41 -3.60
CA ASP A 62 7.16 -8.15 -4.65
C ASP A 62 6.51 -8.08 -6.04
N TYR A 63 6.15 -9.21 -6.62
CA TYR A 63 5.45 -9.30 -7.89
C TYR A 63 4.12 -10.02 -7.70
N LEU A 64 3.04 -9.36 -8.13
CA LEU A 64 1.72 -9.97 -8.16
C LEU A 64 1.30 -10.24 -9.60
N PRO A 65 1.03 -11.50 -9.95
CA PRO A 65 0.23 -11.80 -11.12
C PRO A 65 -1.11 -11.07 -11.03
N HIS A 66 -1.66 -10.66 -12.18
CA HIS A 66 -2.88 -9.86 -12.26
C HIS A 66 -4.05 -10.44 -11.43
N THR A 67 -4.22 -11.76 -11.41
CA THR A 67 -5.26 -12.44 -10.63
C THR A 67 -5.06 -12.30 -9.11
N GLN A 68 -3.81 -12.32 -8.64
CA GLN A 68 -3.49 -12.13 -7.23
C GLN A 68 -3.58 -10.66 -6.82
N MET A 69 -3.26 -9.74 -7.73
CA MET A 69 -3.50 -8.31 -7.55
C MET A 69 -4.99 -8.04 -7.30
N GLN A 70 -5.89 -8.58 -8.14
CA GLN A 70 -7.33 -8.42 -7.98
C GLN A 70 -7.88 -8.96 -6.65
N ALA A 71 -7.26 -10.00 -6.09
CA ALA A 71 -7.66 -10.54 -4.79
C ALA A 71 -7.12 -9.75 -3.59
N ALA A 72 -6.05 -8.99 -3.80
CA ALA A 72 -5.41 -8.17 -2.77
C ALA A 72 -6.00 -6.76 -2.65
N ILE A 73 -6.84 -6.36 -3.63
CA ILE A 73 -7.51 -5.06 -3.70
C ILE A 73 -9.02 -5.15 -3.55
#